data_AF-A0A2V7DF84-F1
#
_entry.id   AF-A0A2V7DF84-F1
#
_cell.length_a   1.000
_cell.length_b   1.000
_cell.length_c   1.000
_cell.angle_alpha   90.00
_cell.angle_beta   90.00
_cell.angle_gamma   90.00
#
_symmetry.space_group_name_H-M   'P 1'
#
loop_
_entity.id
_entity.type
_entity.pdbx_description
1 polymer ?
#
loop_
_entity_poly.entity_id
_entity_poly.type
_entity_poly.pdbx_seq_one_letter_code
_entity_poly.pdbx_strand_id
1 'polypeptide(L)'
;MPGEALRRPPTIALIASLCMFAVGASMGGLLVRSQDALYAAARREVVKRPEVHGFAGAEVIDEARIAEIVEQSNNALRMLHVHGLGVGMLILTVSLVIVNLPIAERLKTILCVLMSLGALYPPGWLVLGWLIPTRGLAALRGPVEWGFFVPFGGAVIVAIWATLACYLVAAVRGRRLEQRS
;
A
#
# COMPACT_ATOMS: atom_id res chain seq x y z
N MET A 1 -11.72 -9.93 -37.78
CA MET A 1 -11.10 -10.63 -36.65
C MET A 1 -12.07 -10.54 -35.48
N PRO A 2 -12.67 -11.64 -35.01
CA PRO A 2 -13.46 -11.57 -33.78
C PRO A 2 -12.54 -11.06 -32.68
N GLY A 3 -12.89 -9.94 -32.04
CA GLY A 3 -12.05 -9.33 -31.02
C GLY A 3 -11.83 -10.32 -29.89
N GLU A 4 -10.59 -10.75 -29.67
CA GLU A 4 -10.25 -11.58 -28.53
C GLU A 4 -10.71 -10.87 -27.26
N ALA A 5 -11.67 -11.48 -26.56
CA ALA A 5 -12.19 -10.93 -25.33
C ALA A 5 -11.06 -10.85 -24.30
N LEU A 6 -10.90 -9.67 -23.70
CA LEU A 6 -9.90 -9.42 -22.67
C LEU A 6 -10.12 -10.39 -21.50
N ARG A 7 -9.07 -11.10 -21.08
CA ARG A 7 -9.17 -12.02 -19.95
C ARG A 7 -9.32 -11.24 -18.65
N ARG A 8 -10.24 -11.71 -17.79
CA ARG A 8 -10.41 -11.15 -16.44
C ARG A 8 -9.24 -11.56 -15.52
N PRO A 9 -8.79 -10.67 -14.61
CA PRO A 9 -7.84 -11.04 -13.57
C PRO A 9 -8.37 -12.17 -12.67
N PRO A 10 -7.49 -12.92 -11.98
CA PRO A 10 -7.92 -13.93 -11.02
C PRO A 10 -8.73 -13.31 -9.88
N THR A 11 -9.68 -14.06 -9.33
CA THR A 11 -10.59 -13.59 -8.27
C THR A 11 -9.85 -12.99 -7.07
N ILE A 12 -8.70 -13.56 -6.68
CA ILE A 12 -7.89 -13.05 -5.57
C ILE A 12 -7.41 -11.61 -5.81
N ALA A 13 -6.98 -11.27 -7.03
CA ALA A 13 -6.52 -9.93 -7.37
C ALA A 13 -7.68 -8.93 -7.39
N LEU A 14 -8.86 -9.36 -7.85
CA LEU A 14 -10.08 -8.54 -7.82
C LEU A 14 -10.52 -8.25 -6.38
N ILE A 15 -10.58 -9.27 -5.53
CA ILE A 15 -10.92 -9.10 -4.11
C ILE A 15 -9.92 -8.17 -3.43
N ALA A 16 -8.62 -8.44 -3.58
CA ALA A 16 -7.56 -7.61 -3.01
C ALA A 16 -7.68 -6.14 -3.44
N SER A 17 -7.87 -5.88 -4.73
CA SER A 17 -8.07 -4.54 -5.28
C SER A 17 -9.31 -3.85 -4.71
N LEU A 18 -10.47 -4.52 -4.73
CA LEU A 18 -11.73 -3.97 -4.22
C LEU A 18 -11.67 -3.68 -2.73
N CYS A 19 -11.05 -4.56 -1.93
CA CYS A 19 -10.81 -4.30 -0.52
C CYS A 19 -9.95 -3.05 -0.31
N MET A 20 -8.88 -2.89 -1.08
CA MET A 20 -8.00 -1.72 -0.98
C MET A 20 -8.69 -0.43 -1.41
N PHE A 21 -9.53 -0.47 -2.46
CA PHE A 21 -10.37 0.67 -2.82
C PHE A 21 -11.37 1.02 -1.73
N ALA A 22 -12.06 0.01 -1.16
CA ALA A 22 -13.01 0.23 -0.07
C ALA A 22 -12.33 0.87 1.14
N VAL A 23 -11.16 0.33 1.57
CA VAL A 23 -10.39 0.87 2.69
C VAL A 23 -9.90 2.29 2.38
N GLY A 24 -9.29 2.49 1.22
CA GLY A 24 -8.75 3.78 0.81
C GLY A 24 -9.83 4.86 0.74
N ALA A 25 -10.93 4.60 0.03
CA ALA A 25 -12.05 5.53 -0.07
C ALA A 25 -12.69 5.83 1.29
N SER A 26 -12.92 4.79 2.10
CA SER A 26 -13.51 4.96 3.44
C SER A 26 -12.61 5.81 4.35
N MET A 27 -11.29 5.57 4.32
CA MET A 27 -10.34 6.36 5.10
C MET A 27 -10.31 7.82 4.62
N GLY A 28 -10.39 8.06 3.32
CA GLY A 28 -10.51 9.42 2.77
C GLY A 28 -11.75 10.15 3.29
N GLY A 29 -12.91 9.50 3.25
CA GLY A 29 -14.14 10.05 3.80
C GLY A 29 -14.06 10.30 5.31
N LEU A 30 -13.43 9.38 6.06
CA LEU A 30 -13.22 9.54 7.50
C LEU A 30 -12.31 10.74 7.80
N LEU A 31 -11.21 10.89 7.07
CA LEU A 31 -10.27 12.01 7.25
C LEU A 31 -10.97 13.34 6.99
N VAL A 32 -11.77 13.46 5.92
CA VAL A 32 -12.52 14.69 5.63
C VAL A 32 -13.54 15.01 6.73
N ARG A 33 -14.27 14.00 7.23
CA ARG A 33 -15.33 14.20 8.21
C ARG A 33 -14.82 14.44 9.63
N SER A 34 -13.70 13.84 10.00
CA SER A 34 -13.30 13.67 11.41
C SER A 34 -11.85 14.06 11.69
N GLN A 35 -11.25 14.89 10.83
CA GLN A 35 -9.86 15.36 11.00
C GLN A 35 -9.61 15.90 12.40
N ASP A 36 -10.38 16.90 12.85
CA ASP A 36 -10.17 17.53 14.16
C ASP A 36 -10.30 16.54 15.33
N ALA A 37 -11.25 15.60 15.22
CA ALA A 37 -11.44 14.56 16.22
C ALA A 37 -10.25 13.59 16.27
N LEU A 38 -9.67 13.24 15.13
CA LEU A 38 -8.47 12.40 15.04
C LEU A 38 -7.24 13.11 15.62
N TYR A 39 -7.04 14.39 15.31
CA TYR A 39 -5.98 15.20 15.92
C TYR A 39 -6.15 15.30 17.43
N ALA A 40 -7.35 15.62 17.91
CA ALA A 40 -7.63 15.71 19.33
C ALA A 40 -7.43 14.36 20.05
N ALA A 41 -7.83 13.25 19.42
CA ALA A 41 -7.62 11.90 19.96
C ALA A 41 -6.13 11.55 20.07
N ALA A 42 -5.36 11.78 19.01
CA ALA A 42 -3.92 11.55 19.03
C ALA A 42 -3.23 12.42 20.09
N ARG A 43 -3.55 13.73 20.15
CA ARG A 43 -2.98 14.66 21.14
C ARG A 43 -3.25 14.20 22.57
N ARG A 44 -4.47 13.76 22.87
CA ARG A 44 -4.83 13.23 24.20
C ARG A 44 -3.96 12.06 24.62
N GLU A 45 -3.57 11.19 23.69
CA GLU A 45 -2.73 10.04 24.02
C GLU A 45 -1.25 10.38 24.09
N VAL A 46 -0.78 11.34 23.27
CA VAL A 46 0.61 11.82 23.28
C VAL A 46 0.94 12.54 24.60
N VAL A 47 0.09 13.46 25.05
CA VAL A 47 0.34 14.24 26.28
C VAL A 47 0.37 13.37 27.53
N LYS A 48 -0.36 12.26 27.55
CA LYS A 48 -0.37 11.30 28.68
C LYS A 48 0.93 10.51 28.82
N ARG A 49 1.82 10.53 27.83
CA ARG A 49 2.99 9.62 27.74
C ARG A 49 4.27 10.35 27.36
N PRO A 50 4.72 11.34 28.15
CA PRO A 50 5.94 12.09 27.86
C PRO A 50 7.19 11.20 27.75
N GLU A 51 7.24 10.10 28.51
CA GLU A 51 8.34 9.13 28.53
C GLU A 51 8.49 8.35 27.22
N VAL A 52 7.39 8.08 26.51
CA VAL A 52 7.42 7.38 25.23
C VAL A 52 8.02 8.27 24.13
N HIS A 53 7.81 9.57 24.26
CA HIS A 53 8.14 10.56 23.24
C HIS A 53 9.39 11.38 23.58
N GLY A 54 9.97 11.19 24.78
CA GLY A 54 11.18 11.87 25.24
C GLY A 54 10.97 13.36 25.48
N PHE A 55 9.81 13.72 26.05
CA PHE A 55 9.43 15.09 26.40
C PHE A 55 10.09 15.53 27.71
N ALA A 56 10.30 16.85 27.85
CA ALA A 56 10.85 17.45 29.08
C ALA A 56 9.83 17.43 30.24
N GLY A 57 8.54 17.25 29.93
CA GLY A 57 7.46 17.07 30.91
C GLY A 57 6.64 18.32 31.20
N ALA A 58 6.97 19.45 30.58
CA ALA A 58 6.17 20.67 30.62
C ALA A 58 5.54 20.91 29.25
N GLU A 59 4.21 20.83 29.17
CA GLU A 59 3.47 20.86 27.90
C GLU A 59 3.76 22.11 27.06
N VAL A 60 3.95 23.27 27.68
CA VAL A 60 4.30 24.53 27.00
C VAL A 60 5.70 24.47 26.35
N ILE A 61 6.62 23.70 26.94
CA ILE A 61 7.97 23.50 26.40
C ILE A 61 7.94 22.47 25.26
N ASP A 62 7.09 21.44 25.39
CA ASP A 62 7.02 20.33 24.45
C ASP A 62 5.99 20.51 23.31
N GLU A 63 5.29 21.66 23.26
CA GLU A 63 4.13 21.89 22.37
C GLU A 63 4.44 21.61 20.90
N ALA A 64 5.56 22.12 20.38
CA ALA A 64 5.98 21.89 19.00
C ALA A 64 6.20 20.41 18.70
N ARG A 65 6.79 19.67 19.65
CA ARG A 65 7.09 18.23 19.48
C ARG A 65 5.84 17.37 19.63
N ILE A 66 4.92 17.76 20.52
CA ILE A 66 3.59 17.16 20.63
C ILE A 66 2.86 17.30 19.28
N ALA A 67 2.84 18.50 18.72
CA ALA A 67 2.20 18.76 17.43
C ALA A 67 2.82 17.91 16.30
N GLU A 68 4.15 17.80 16.26
CA GLU A 68 4.84 16.96 15.29
C GLU A 68 4.43 15.48 15.37
N ILE A 69 4.37 14.91 16.58
CA ILE A 69 4.02 13.48 16.76
C ILE A 69 2.55 13.23 16.40
N VAL A 70 1.66 14.15 16.77
CA VAL A 70 0.25 14.12 16.35
C VAL A 70 0.13 14.18 14.83
N GLU A 71 0.91 15.04 14.19
CA GLU A 71 0.95 15.17 12.73
C GLU A 71 1.48 13.89 12.07
N GLN A 72 2.54 13.26 12.59
CA GLN A 72 3.06 11.98 12.10
C GLN A 72 1.99 10.88 12.13
N SER A 73 1.22 10.80 13.23
CA SER A 73 0.10 9.87 13.37
C SER A 73 -0.99 10.11 12.32
N ASN A 74 -1.38 11.36 12.10
CA ASN A 74 -2.41 11.72 11.12
C ASN A 74 -1.91 11.52 9.69
N ASN A 75 -0.65 11.81 9.41
CA ASN A 75 -0.03 11.57 8.11
C ASN A 75 0.02 10.08 7.78
N ALA A 76 0.23 9.20 8.76
CA ALA A 76 0.10 7.77 8.52
C ALA A 76 -1.33 7.38 8.08
N LEU A 77 -2.38 7.97 8.66
CA LEU A 77 -3.76 7.74 8.20
C LEU A 77 -4.01 8.31 6.79
N ARG A 78 -3.44 9.47 6.46
CA ARG A 78 -3.47 10.01 5.08
C ARG A 78 -2.77 9.05 4.10
N MET A 79 -1.64 8.48 4.50
CA MET A 79 -0.91 7.50 3.69
C MET A 79 -1.71 6.22 3.48
N LEU A 80 -2.49 5.75 4.47
CA LEU A 80 -3.42 4.64 4.29
C LEU A 80 -4.47 4.94 3.21
N HIS A 81 -5.04 6.16 3.20
CA HIS A 81 -5.97 6.58 2.16
C HIS A 81 -5.33 6.54 0.77
N VAL A 82 -4.19 7.23 0.60
CA VAL A 82 -3.53 7.35 -0.70
C VAL A 82 -3.01 6.00 -1.19
N HIS A 83 -2.34 5.23 -0.35
CA HIS A 83 -1.80 3.93 -0.73
C HIS A 83 -2.89 2.87 -0.87
N GLY A 84 -3.99 2.93 -0.11
CA GLY A 84 -5.13 2.03 -0.32
C GLY A 84 -5.68 2.18 -1.74
N LEU A 85 -5.94 3.41 -2.19
CA LEU A 85 -6.40 3.65 -3.56
C LEU A 85 -5.33 3.31 -4.61
N GLY A 86 -4.09 3.76 -4.40
CA GLY A 86 -3.00 3.54 -5.34
C GLY A 86 -2.65 2.06 -5.53
N VAL A 87 -2.53 1.30 -4.44
CA VAL A 87 -2.25 -0.14 -4.49
C VAL A 87 -3.44 -0.91 -5.05
N GLY A 88 -4.68 -0.54 -4.68
CA GLY A 88 -5.88 -1.14 -5.28
C GLY A 88 -5.89 -1.02 -6.81
N MET A 89 -5.57 0.16 -7.33
CA MET A 89 -5.43 0.40 -8.76
C MET A 89 -4.30 -0.43 -9.39
N LEU A 90 -3.11 -0.41 -8.77
CA LEU A 90 -1.95 -1.16 -9.28
C LEU A 90 -2.23 -2.66 -9.37
N ILE A 91 -2.85 -3.26 -8.35
CA ILE A 91 -3.21 -4.68 -8.35
C ILE A 91 -4.12 -5.00 -9.54
N LEU A 92 -5.15 -4.18 -9.77
CA LEU A 92 -6.11 -4.40 -10.85
C LEU A 92 -5.45 -4.28 -12.22
N THR A 93 -4.79 -3.15 -12.48
CA THR A 93 -4.22 -2.84 -13.79
C THR A 93 -3.08 -3.79 -14.15
N VAL A 94 -2.16 -4.05 -13.23
CA VAL A 94 -1.02 -4.96 -13.51
C VAL A 94 -1.49 -6.39 -13.65
N SER A 95 -2.46 -6.86 -12.84
CA SER A 95 -3.00 -8.21 -13.00
C SER A 95 -3.73 -8.38 -14.33
N LEU A 96 -4.39 -7.33 -14.83
CA LEU A 96 -5.00 -7.33 -16.15
C LEU A 96 -3.94 -7.47 -17.26
N VAL A 97 -2.80 -6.78 -17.14
CA VAL A 97 -1.67 -6.95 -18.05
C VAL A 97 -1.15 -8.38 -17.98
N ILE A 98 -0.88 -8.91 -16.79
CA ILE A 98 -0.33 -10.26 -16.57
C ILE A 98 -1.17 -11.34 -17.26
N VAL A 99 -2.50 -11.33 -17.05
CA VAL A 99 -3.35 -12.41 -17.59
C VAL A 99 -3.46 -12.41 -19.12
N ASN A 100 -3.23 -11.25 -19.73
CA ASN A 100 -3.27 -11.07 -21.18
C ASN A 100 -1.89 -11.20 -21.85
N LEU A 101 -0.81 -11.46 -21.10
CA LEU A 101 0.49 -11.77 -21.68
C LEU A 101 0.53 -13.19 -22.29
N PRO A 102 1.28 -13.42 -23.38
CA PRO A 102 1.48 -14.74 -23.98
C PRO A 102 2.55 -15.55 -23.22
N ILE A 103 2.34 -15.74 -21.92
CA ILE A 103 3.21 -16.51 -21.01
C ILE A 103 2.48 -17.70 -20.40
N ALA A 104 3.22 -18.62 -19.79
CA ALA A 104 2.65 -19.81 -19.15
C ALA A 104 1.65 -19.44 -18.05
N GLU A 105 0.52 -20.15 -17.98
CA GLU A 105 -0.56 -19.88 -17.01
C GLU A 105 -0.06 -19.94 -15.55
N ARG A 106 0.85 -20.87 -15.23
CA ARG A 106 1.47 -20.95 -13.90
C ARG A 106 2.21 -19.66 -13.52
N LEU A 107 2.91 -19.04 -14.48
CA LEU A 107 3.63 -17.79 -14.23
C LEU A 107 2.65 -16.63 -14.03
N LYS A 108 1.55 -16.58 -14.81
CA LYS A 108 0.47 -15.61 -14.60
C LYS A 108 -0.09 -15.69 -13.18
N THR A 109 -0.38 -16.91 -12.71
CA THR A 109 -0.87 -17.14 -11.34
C THR A 109 0.12 -16.63 -10.29
N ILE A 110 1.41 -16.98 -10.41
CA ILE A 110 2.43 -16.54 -9.45
C ILE A 110 2.53 -15.01 -9.41
N LEU A 111 2.59 -14.35 -10.58
CA LEU A 111 2.69 -12.90 -10.66
C LEU A 111 1.43 -12.21 -10.11
N CYS A 112 0.23 -12.73 -10.38
CA CYS A 112 -1.00 -12.20 -9.81
C CYS A 112 -1.08 -12.40 -8.29
N VAL A 113 -0.57 -13.51 -7.75
CA VAL A 113 -0.47 -13.72 -6.31
C VAL A 113 0.50 -12.71 -5.68
N LEU A 114 1.69 -12.55 -6.25
CA LEU A 114 2.67 -11.55 -5.78
C LEU A 114 2.10 -10.13 -5.82
N MET A 115 1.38 -9.76 -6.88
CA MET A 115 0.67 -8.47 -6.94
C MET A 115 -0.38 -8.37 -5.83
N SER A 116 -1.19 -9.41 -5.63
CA SER A 116 -2.28 -9.41 -4.63
C SER A 116 -1.76 -9.27 -3.19
N LEU A 117 -0.55 -9.78 -2.90
CA LEU A 117 0.11 -9.58 -1.60
C LEU A 117 0.32 -8.09 -1.28
N GLY A 118 0.39 -7.22 -2.29
CA GLY A 118 0.45 -5.77 -2.11
C GLY A 118 -0.69 -5.21 -1.25
N ALA A 119 -1.86 -5.86 -1.21
CA ALA A 119 -2.97 -5.42 -0.35
C ALA A 119 -2.64 -5.49 1.16
N LEU A 120 -1.58 -6.19 1.54
CA LEU A 120 -1.08 -6.22 2.92
C LEU A 120 -0.10 -5.06 3.22
N TYR A 121 0.31 -4.26 2.24
CA TYR A 121 1.15 -3.09 2.47
C TYR A 121 0.40 -1.94 3.16
N PRO A 122 -0.79 -1.48 2.68
CA PRO A 122 -1.48 -0.34 3.30
C PRO A 122 -1.83 -0.49 4.78
N PRO A 123 -2.22 -1.67 5.32
CA PRO A 123 -2.43 -1.87 6.75
C PRO A 123 -1.29 -1.43 7.66
N GLY A 124 -0.02 -1.43 7.21
CA GLY A 124 1.10 -0.90 8.00
C GLY A 124 0.93 0.58 8.36
N TRP A 125 0.31 1.37 7.47
CA TRP A 125 -0.01 2.78 7.74
C TRP A 125 -1.11 2.95 8.78
N LEU A 126 -2.09 2.04 8.82
CA LEU A 126 -3.10 2.01 9.88
C LEU A 126 -2.45 1.74 11.24
N VAL A 127 -1.54 0.75 11.28
CA VAL A 127 -0.81 0.39 12.50
C VAL A 127 -0.01 1.59 13.01
N LEU A 128 0.71 2.29 12.13
CA LEU A 128 1.43 3.52 12.50
C LEU A 128 0.47 4.62 12.97
N GLY A 129 -0.58 4.92 12.21
CA GLY A 129 -1.54 5.97 12.55
C GLY A 129 -2.30 5.73 13.84
N TRP A 130 -2.42 4.47 14.27
CA TRP A 130 -3.06 4.10 15.54
C TRP A 130 -2.09 4.04 16.72
N LEU A 131 -0.86 3.57 16.49
CA LEU A 131 0.08 3.26 17.58
C LEU A 131 1.13 4.34 17.83
N ILE A 132 1.42 5.23 16.87
CA ILE A 132 2.37 6.33 17.08
C ILE A 132 2.05 7.11 18.36
N PRO A 133 0.79 7.50 18.66
CA PRO A 133 0.48 8.27 19.86
C PRO A 133 0.82 7.57 21.18
N THR A 134 0.82 6.23 21.19
CA THR A 134 0.97 5.42 22.40
C THR A 134 2.33 4.74 22.54
N ARG A 135 3.02 4.46 21.44
CA ARG A 135 4.31 3.73 21.42
C ARG A 135 5.46 4.50 20.78
N GLY A 136 5.17 5.65 20.18
CA GLY A 136 6.17 6.46 19.47
C GLY A 136 6.59 5.82 18.14
N LEU A 137 7.07 6.65 17.22
CA LEU A 137 7.48 6.19 15.88
C LEU A 137 8.72 5.29 15.93
N ALA A 138 9.68 5.59 16.81
CA ALA A 138 10.96 4.87 16.90
C ALA A 138 10.76 3.37 17.20
N ALA A 139 9.85 3.03 18.11
CA ALA A 139 9.56 1.65 18.47
C ALA A 139 8.80 0.89 17.36
N LEU A 140 8.03 1.60 16.54
CA LEU A 140 7.16 1.01 15.51
C LEU A 140 7.83 0.86 14.15
N ARG A 141 8.81 1.70 13.83
CA ARG A 141 9.42 1.77 12.49
C ARG A 141 9.91 0.39 12.03
N GLY A 142 10.81 -0.24 12.79
CA GLY A 142 11.38 -1.53 12.43
C GLY A 142 10.33 -2.63 12.27
N PRO A 143 9.46 -2.87 13.27
CA PRO A 143 8.41 -3.88 13.17
C PRO A 143 7.43 -3.67 12.02
N VAL A 144 7.00 -2.44 11.76
CA VAL A 144 6.06 -2.16 10.66
C VAL A 144 6.76 -2.28 9.30
N GLU A 145 8.00 -1.80 9.20
CA GLU A 145 8.79 -1.89 7.98
C GLU A 145 8.99 -3.35 7.55
N TRP A 146 9.41 -4.22 8.48
CA TRP A 146 9.64 -5.63 8.19
C TRP A 146 8.36 -6.47 8.18
N GLY A 147 7.35 -6.09 8.94
CA GLY A 147 6.07 -6.80 9.02
C GLY A 147 5.12 -6.51 7.87
N PHE A 148 5.20 -5.31 7.28
CA PHE A 148 4.26 -4.86 6.24
C PHE A 148 4.99 -4.31 5.00
N PHE A 149 5.85 -3.31 5.16
CA PHE A 149 6.27 -2.52 4.01
C PHE A 149 7.24 -3.25 3.08
N VAL A 150 8.34 -3.77 3.60
CA VAL A 150 9.39 -4.45 2.83
C VAL A 150 8.87 -5.72 2.15
N PRO A 151 8.22 -6.68 2.82
CA PRO A 151 7.83 -7.93 2.17
C PRO A 151 6.76 -7.71 1.10
N PHE A 152 5.73 -6.92 1.40
CA PHE A 152 4.58 -6.77 0.50
C PHE A 152 4.83 -5.71 -0.58
N GLY A 153 5.51 -4.61 -0.26
CA GLY A 153 5.99 -3.65 -1.25
C GLY A 153 7.02 -4.29 -2.18
N GLY A 154 7.95 -5.08 -1.63
CA GLY A 154 8.94 -5.84 -2.40
C GLY A 154 8.29 -6.84 -3.35
N ALA A 155 7.28 -7.59 -2.89
CA ALA A 155 6.54 -8.54 -3.75
C ALA A 155 5.90 -7.85 -4.97
N VAL A 156 5.28 -6.67 -4.76
CA VAL A 156 4.70 -5.86 -5.85
C VAL A 156 5.78 -5.40 -6.83
N ILE A 157 6.91 -4.87 -6.32
CA ILE A 157 8.02 -4.40 -7.15
C ILE A 157 8.56 -5.55 -8.02
N VAL A 158 8.81 -6.72 -7.42
CA VAL A 158 9.28 -7.91 -8.13
C VAL A 158 8.27 -8.34 -9.20
N ALA A 159 6.98 -8.36 -8.89
CA ALA A 159 5.94 -8.74 -9.84
C ALA A 159 5.86 -7.77 -11.04
N ILE A 160 5.97 -6.46 -10.79
CA ILE A 160 5.97 -5.43 -11.86
C ILE A 160 7.19 -5.61 -12.77
N TRP A 161 8.39 -5.73 -12.21
CA TRP A 161 9.61 -5.94 -13.00
C TRP A 161 9.59 -7.24 -13.78
N ALA A 162 9.13 -8.33 -13.18
CA ALA A 162 8.99 -9.61 -13.87
C ALA A 162 7.96 -9.54 -15.00
N THR A 163 6.83 -8.84 -14.80
CA THR A 163 5.81 -8.61 -15.82
C THR A 163 6.38 -7.81 -16.99
N LEU A 164 7.13 -6.75 -16.70
CA LEU A 164 7.80 -5.93 -17.72
C LEU A 164 8.82 -6.77 -18.52
N ALA A 165 9.65 -7.56 -17.84
CA ALA A 165 10.61 -8.44 -18.51
C ALA A 165 9.90 -9.46 -19.42
N CYS A 166 8.81 -10.07 -18.95
CA CYS A 166 8.01 -11.01 -19.75
C CYS A 166 7.43 -10.34 -21.00
N TYR A 167 6.90 -9.12 -20.87
CA TYR A 167 6.37 -8.35 -22.00
C TYR A 167 7.46 -8.05 -23.03
N LEU A 168 8.62 -7.57 -22.59
CA LEU A 168 9.74 -7.25 -23.49
C LEU A 168 10.24 -8.48 -24.25
N VAL A 169 10.37 -9.61 -23.57
CA VAL A 169 10.78 -10.89 -24.19
C VAL A 169 9.75 -11.33 -25.24
N ALA A 170 8.45 -11.24 -24.93
CA ALA A 170 7.38 -11.57 -25.87
C ALA A 170 7.41 -10.66 -27.11
N ALA A 171 7.58 -9.34 -26.91
CA ALA A 171 7.64 -8.37 -28.01
C ALA A 171 8.87 -8.56 -28.93
N VAL A 172 10.02 -8.98 -28.38
CA VAL A 172 11.20 -9.31 -29.17
C VAL A 172 11.00 -10.62 -29.96
N ARG A 173 10.35 -11.63 -29.38
CA ARG A 173 10.06 -12.90 -30.06
C ARG A 173 9.03 -12.72 -31.18
N GLY A 174 7.98 -11.93 -30.97
CA GLY A 174 6.98 -11.62 -32.00
C GLY A 174 7.59 -10.95 -33.22
N ARG A 175 8.42 -9.91 -33.01
CA ARG A 175 9.13 -9.23 -34.10
C ARG A 175 10.08 -10.13 -34.90
N ARG A 176 10.73 -11.11 -34.26
CA ARG A 176 11.59 -12.08 -34.97
C ARG A 176 10.81 -13.06 -35.85
N LEU A 177 9.55 -13.36 -35.52
CA LEU A 177 8.70 -14.24 -36.32
C LEU A 177 8.17 -13.50 -37.54
N GLU A 178 7.75 -12.25 -37.39
CA GLU A 178 7.31 -11.38 -38.51
C GLU A 178 8.42 -11.09 -39.53
N GLN A 179 9.68 -10.99 -39.09
CA GLN A 179 10.82 -10.79 -39.99
C GLN A 179 11.25 -12.06 -40.76
N ARG A 180 10.72 -13.23 -40.40
CA ARG A 180 11.06 -14.53 -41.01
C ARG A 180 9.96 -15.10 -41.91
N SER A 181 8.78 -14.46 -41.95
CA SER A 181 7.66 -14.76 -42.84
C SER A 181 7.69 -13.86 -44.06
#